data_AF-A0A8S4A7E3-F1
#
_entry.id   AF-A0A8S4A7E3-F1
#
_cell.length_a   1.000
_cell.length_b   1.000
_cell.length_c   1.000
_cell.angle_alpha   90.00
_cell.angle_beta   90.00
_cell.angle_gamma   90.00
#
_symmetry.space_group_name_H-M   'P 1'
#
loop_
_entity.id
_entity.type
_entity.pdbx_description
1 polymer ?
#
loop_
_entity_poly.entity_id
_entity_poly.type
_entity_poly.pdbx_seq_one_letter_code
_entity_poly.pdbx_strand_id
1 'polypeptide(L)'
;MKSFPDKEELQHDACLSLLKMASASESNCVHILQHDGISAISAAMRHHSENAEIVKVLFRTVAFISTAVDLASQLVSGGMHSDILSAMSRHASNIEIVREGCFIIGNLLVTVEAVHQVMLVGGVHTIISMVEMFPDDEKILENACRTIGSFAIYDETCQDIASAGATSAVLAAMQSPNSNVTVAECGCWALASLTATDATCEEIVRLECIRVILDAIQEYPKVENLQEYGCRVLYNMSSCESTVEFVSSQPVVSLLQKALVNFPDSVELLEIVLITISQVMLGEDMYRNLAESKCIQEIIKAMMNLPENQLIQEHGCKIIGNMAVHDDLRKLVEGAGASKAVISAMLTLDSIADIQEVGCLALMNLTADSKDNKVRIKNAGAVPSLLNTLREFIKDTNIVLCALKALGNLVSLEEVCHLLLDEHGLETIVSLVSIHGNQPDILVFIAMVLCGVTELPDLKEEEAALIDQTLTGISTSIQNNPDVCLYVCQAIENLVKTDVGRITFMKENRMGVILSAMNTYTDNANIHRCCCKVIAVVTLYVDTKKRLITETTLKSVLKSMELFPMDVELQIIGCGTISCMVEKIAQNIMMMITWNPGQGSLHCLNGNLIK
;
A
#
# COMPACT_ATOMS: atom_id res chain seq x y z
N MET A 1 -41.58 -25.64 42.97
CA MET A 1 -41.51 -24.18 42.69
C MET A 1 -42.90 -23.55 42.59
N LYS A 2 -43.70 -23.79 41.52
CA LYS A 2 -45.01 -23.13 41.35
C LYS A 2 -46.03 -23.34 42.50
N SER A 3 -46.07 -24.52 43.11
CA SER A 3 -47.08 -24.88 44.13
C SER A 3 -46.82 -24.33 45.55
N PHE A 4 -45.59 -23.93 45.86
CA PHE A 4 -45.21 -23.50 47.21
C PHE A 4 -44.30 -22.25 47.17
N PRO A 5 -44.73 -21.16 46.51
CA PRO A 5 -43.88 -19.98 46.27
C PRO A 5 -43.38 -19.34 47.58
N ASP A 6 -44.15 -19.37 48.66
CA ASP A 6 -43.78 -18.68 49.91
C ASP A 6 -42.83 -19.47 50.83
N LYS A 7 -42.52 -20.74 50.51
CA LYS A 7 -41.68 -21.60 51.34
C LYS A 7 -40.22 -21.51 50.91
N GLU A 8 -39.47 -20.58 51.49
CA GLU A 8 -38.09 -20.28 51.09
C GLU A 8 -37.16 -21.49 51.08
N GLU A 9 -37.16 -22.33 52.13
CA GLU A 9 -36.32 -23.55 52.19
C GLU A 9 -36.62 -24.49 51.01
N LEU A 10 -37.90 -24.70 50.72
CA LEU A 10 -38.32 -25.58 49.62
C LEU A 10 -38.00 -24.97 48.25
N GLN A 11 -38.05 -23.65 48.12
CA GLN A 11 -37.66 -22.95 46.90
C GLN A 11 -36.15 -23.02 46.70
N HIS A 12 -35.36 -22.82 47.76
CA HIS A 12 -33.92 -22.96 47.71
C HIS A 12 -33.49 -24.38 47.26
N ASP A 13 -34.05 -25.44 47.86
CA ASP A 13 -33.76 -26.82 47.47
C ASP A 13 -34.19 -27.14 46.03
N ALA A 14 -35.32 -26.57 45.59
CA ALA A 14 -35.78 -26.70 44.21
C ALA A 14 -34.83 -25.98 43.23
N CYS A 15 -34.36 -24.78 43.56
CA CYS A 15 -33.37 -24.05 42.76
C CYS A 15 -32.05 -24.80 42.69
N LEU A 16 -31.59 -25.41 43.80
CA LEU A 16 -30.38 -26.25 43.80
C LEU A 16 -30.53 -27.48 42.89
N SER A 17 -31.74 -28.05 42.82
CA SER A 17 -32.03 -29.17 41.93
C SER A 17 -31.97 -28.74 40.45
N LEU A 18 -32.54 -27.57 40.12
CA LEU A 18 -32.42 -26.98 38.78
C LEU A 18 -30.97 -26.68 38.41
N LEU A 19 -30.19 -26.11 39.33
CA LEU A 19 -28.76 -25.86 39.12
C LEU A 19 -28.00 -27.14 38.77
N LYS A 20 -28.24 -28.23 39.52
CA LYS A 20 -27.63 -29.53 39.25
C LYS A 20 -28.03 -30.08 37.89
N MET A 21 -29.26 -29.86 37.45
CA MET A 21 -29.70 -30.27 36.12
C MET A 21 -29.02 -29.46 35.03
N ALA A 22 -29.02 -28.12 35.14
CA ALA A 22 -28.42 -27.22 34.15
C ALA A 22 -26.91 -27.43 34.00
N SER A 23 -26.20 -27.59 35.12
CA SER A 23 -24.75 -27.81 35.11
C SER A 23 -24.31 -29.19 34.58
N ALA A 24 -25.23 -30.15 34.45
CA ALA A 24 -24.88 -31.51 34.04
C ALA A 24 -24.73 -31.68 32.51
N SER A 25 -25.52 -30.96 31.71
CA SER A 25 -25.39 -30.98 30.24
C SER A 25 -26.21 -29.87 29.57
N GLU A 26 -25.77 -29.46 28.38
CA GLU A 26 -26.53 -28.55 27.52
C GLU A 26 -27.92 -29.11 27.15
N SER A 27 -28.03 -30.43 26.92
CA SER A 27 -29.32 -31.08 26.67
C SER A 27 -30.29 -30.91 27.84
N ASN A 28 -29.81 -30.90 29.09
CA ASN A 28 -30.65 -30.61 30.24
C ASN A 28 -31.09 -29.14 30.26
N CYS A 29 -30.24 -28.19 29.86
CA CYS A 29 -30.64 -26.79 29.69
C CYS A 29 -31.78 -26.65 28.68
N VAL A 30 -31.69 -27.32 27.53
CA VAL A 30 -32.79 -27.39 26.54
C VAL A 30 -34.07 -27.94 27.18
N HIS A 31 -33.97 -29.05 27.92
CA HIS A 31 -35.13 -29.65 28.60
C HIS A 31 -35.75 -28.72 29.65
N ILE A 32 -34.95 -28.00 30.43
CA ILE A 32 -35.44 -27.00 31.39
C ILE A 32 -36.28 -25.95 30.64
N LEU A 33 -35.79 -25.43 29.52
CA LEU A 33 -36.51 -24.42 28.74
C LEU A 33 -37.80 -24.95 28.10
N GLN A 34 -37.81 -26.21 27.63
CA GLN A 34 -39.00 -26.86 27.07
C GLN A 34 -40.13 -27.07 28.09
N HIS A 35 -39.82 -27.08 29.39
CA HIS A 35 -40.76 -27.35 30.47
C HIS A 35 -41.05 -26.12 31.36
N ASP A 36 -41.30 -24.96 30.74
CA ASP A 36 -41.59 -23.67 31.40
C ASP A 36 -40.47 -23.18 32.34
N GLY A 37 -39.23 -23.61 32.13
CA GLY A 37 -38.10 -23.28 33.00
C GLY A 37 -37.89 -21.78 33.17
N ILE A 38 -37.98 -21.01 32.08
CA ILE A 38 -37.86 -19.53 32.10
C ILE A 38 -38.89 -18.95 33.05
N SER A 39 -40.17 -19.26 32.85
CA SER A 39 -41.27 -18.73 33.67
C SER A 39 -41.10 -19.09 35.13
N ALA A 40 -40.67 -20.33 35.43
CA ALA A 40 -40.43 -20.77 36.80
C ALA A 40 -39.26 -20.04 37.46
N ILE A 41 -38.14 -19.86 36.74
CA ILE A 41 -36.95 -19.14 37.21
C ILE A 41 -37.27 -17.66 37.43
N SER A 42 -37.88 -16.98 36.45
CA SER A 42 -38.31 -15.58 36.56
C SER A 42 -39.28 -15.36 37.72
N ALA A 43 -40.28 -16.22 37.88
CA ALA A 43 -41.23 -16.11 38.98
C ALA A 43 -40.54 -16.26 40.35
N ALA A 44 -39.64 -17.23 40.49
CA ALA A 44 -38.88 -17.43 41.72
C ALA A 44 -37.93 -16.25 42.02
N MET A 45 -37.25 -15.73 41.00
CA MET A 45 -36.35 -14.59 41.12
C MET A 45 -37.08 -13.31 41.56
N ARG A 46 -38.28 -13.06 41.02
CA ARG A 46 -39.11 -11.91 41.41
C ARG A 46 -39.69 -12.07 42.81
N HIS A 47 -40.23 -13.25 43.13
CA HIS A 47 -40.89 -13.52 44.41
C HIS A 47 -39.91 -13.50 45.58
N HIS A 48 -38.71 -14.04 45.39
CA HIS A 48 -37.63 -14.05 46.39
C HIS A 48 -36.54 -13.01 46.08
N SER A 49 -36.93 -11.87 45.51
CA SER A 49 -35.98 -10.86 45.06
C SER A 49 -35.10 -10.29 46.17
N GLU A 50 -35.51 -10.37 47.45
CA GLU A 50 -34.70 -9.94 48.60
C GLU A 50 -33.77 -11.05 49.16
N ASN A 51 -34.00 -12.32 48.79
CA ASN A 51 -33.22 -13.45 49.32
C ASN A 51 -32.00 -13.73 48.42
N ALA A 52 -30.84 -13.20 48.80
CA ALA A 52 -29.61 -13.32 48.04
C ALA A 52 -29.16 -14.78 47.81
N GLU A 53 -29.45 -15.73 48.73
CA GLU A 53 -29.07 -17.13 48.55
C GLU A 53 -29.85 -17.79 47.41
N ILE A 54 -31.17 -17.57 47.35
CA ILE A 54 -32.00 -18.08 46.26
C ILE A 54 -31.60 -17.42 44.94
N VAL A 55 -31.40 -16.10 44.93
CA VAL A 55 -30.99 -15.35 43.73
C VAL A 55 -29.65 -15.86 43.20
N LYS A 56 -28.65 -16.10 44.06
CA LYS A 56 -27.36 -16.67 43.65
C LYS A 56 -27.50 -18.02 42.93
N VAL A 57 -28.31 -18.93 43.49
CA VAL A 57 -28.52 -20.26 42.88
C VAL A 57 -29.21 -20.13 41.53
N LEU A 58 -30.20 -19.23 41.42
CA LEU A 58 -30.89 -18.97 40.16
C LEU A 58 -29.97 -18.33 39.12
N PHE A 59 -29.14 -17.36 39.49
CA PHE A 59 -28.14 -16.75 38.61
C PHE A 59 -27.19 -17.81 38.06
N ARG A 60 -26.59 -18.64 38.92
CA ARG A 60 -25.73 -19.75 38.46
C ARG A 60 -26.46 -20.70 37.51
N THR A 61 -27.75 -20.98 37.77
CA THR A 61 -28.57 -21.83 36.88
C THR A 61 -28.71 -21.19 35.50
N VAL A 62 -29.03 -19.89 35.45
CA VAL A 62 -29.17 -19.14 34.19
C VAL A 62 -27.82 -18.99 33.49
N ALA A 63 -26.72 -18.82 34.23
CA ALA A 63 -25.36 -18.76 33.68
C ALA A 63 -25.01 -20.06 32.93
N PHE A 64 -25.34 -21.23 33.47
CA PHE A 64 -25.17 -22.49 32.73
C PHE A 64 -26.04 -22.53 31.47
N ILE A 65 -27.31 -22.11 31.55
CA ILE A 65 -28.20 -22.10 30.37
C ILE A 65 -27.72 -21.11 29.30
N SER A 66 -27.19 -19.95 29.69
CA SER A 66 -26.77 -18.89 28.76
C SER A 66 -25.51 -19.25 27.98
N THR A 67 -24.72 -20.22 28.42
CA THR A 67 -23.57 -20.72 27.63
C THR A 67 -23.99 -21.39 26.31
N ALA A 68 -25.24 -21.86 26.22
CA ALA A 68 -25.80 -22.41 24.99
C ALA A 68 -26.36 -21.28 24.12
N VAL A 69 -25.62 -20.89 23.08
CA VAL A 69 -25.94 -19.76 22.20
C VAL A 69 -27.36 -19.87 21.60
N ASP A 70 -27.79 -21.08 21.22
CA ASP A 70 -29.13 -21.34 20.65
C ASP A 70 -30.29 -21.04 21.63
N LEU A 71 -29.99 -20.94 22.92
CA LEU A 71 -30.97 -20.69 23.97
C LEU A 71 -31.04 -19.22 24.38
N ALA A 72 -30.05 -18.41 24.04
CA ALA A 72 -29.96 -17.00 24.44
C ALA A 72 -31.18 -16.19 23.97
N SER A 73 -31.61 -16.33 22.72
CA SER A 73 -32.79 -15.63 22.20
C SER A 73 -34.08 -16.04 22.93
N GLN A 74 -34.19 -17.30 23.37
CA GLN A 74 -35.34 -17.76 24.17
C GLN A 74 -35.34 -17.10 25.55
N LEU A 75 -34.19 -17.04 26.23
CA LEU A 75 -34.04 -16.34 27.51
C LEU A 75 -34.41 -14.86 27.39
N VAL A 76 -33.95 -14.19 26.32
CA VAL A 76 -34.26 -12.78 26.06
C VAL A 76 -35.76 -12.58 25.80
N SER A 77 -36.37 -13.38 24.92
CA SER A 77 -37.81 -13.32 24.62
C SER A 77 -38.68 -13.60 25.85
N GLY A 78 -38.16 -14.41 26.78
CA GLY A 78 -38.76 -14.71 28.07
C GLY A 78 -38.67 -13.60 29.12
N GLY A 79 -37.96 -12.49 28.82
CA GLY A 79 -37.76 -11.37 29.73
C GLY A 79 -36.67 -11.60 30.78
N MET A 80 -35.85 -12.66 30.65
CA MET A 80 -34.86 -13.03 31.66
C MET A 80 -33.79 -11.94 31.86
N HIS A 81 -33.42 -11.22 30.79
CA HIS A 81 -32.48 -10.10 30.86
C HIS A 81 -32.94 -8.99 31.83
N SER A 82 -34.24 -8.68 31.84
CA SER A 82 -34.81 -7.68 32.75
C SER A 82 -34.79 -8.14 34.21
N ASP A 83 -35.06 -9.42 34.45
CA ASP A 83 -35.01 -10.02 35.79
C ASP A 83 -33.58 -10.02 36.35
N ILE A 84 -32.61 -10.40 35.52
CA ILE A 84 -31.18 -10.38 35.87
C ILE A 84 -30.73 -8.96 36.20
N LEU A 85 -30.99 -7.98 35.33
CA LEU A 85 -30.60 -6.59 35.58
C LEU A 85 -31.25 -6.03 36.86
N SER A 86 -32.55 -6.29 37.08
CA SER A 86 -33.24 -5.84 38.30
C SER A 86 -32.64 -6.47 39.57
N ALA A 87 -32.30 -7.76 39.52
CA ALA A 87 -31.68 -8.44 40.64
C ALA A 87 -30.24 -7.95 40.88
N MET A 88 -29.47 -7.67 39.83
CA MET A 88 -28.14 -7.03 39.95
C MET A 88 -28.23 -5.66 40.61
N SER A 89 -29.15 -4.79 40.19
CA SER A 89 -29.32 -3.46 40.81
C SER A 89 -29.74 -3.55 42.27
N ARG A 90 -30.62 -4.50 42.62
CA ARG A 90 -31.08 -4.71 44.00
C ARG A 90 -29.97 -5.26 44.90
N HIS A 91 -29.18 -6.20 44.39
CA HIS A 91 -28.07 -6.83 45.11
C HIS A 91 -26.71 -6.27 44.66
N ALA A 92 -26.65 -4.96 44.40
CA ALA A 92 -25.47 -4.30 43.83
C ALA A 92 -24.18 -4.45 44.66
N SER A 93 -24.28 -4.78 45.96
CA SER A 93 -23.11 -5.05 46.82
C SER A 93 -22.72 -6.53 46.89
N ASN A 94 -23.50 -7.43 46.28
CA ASN A 94 -23.21 -8.86 46.29
C ASN A 94 -22.37 -9.26 45.07
N ILE A 95 -21.08 -9.43 45.31
CA ILE A 95 -20.08 -9.71 44.29
C ILE A 95 -20.39 -10.96 43.44
N GLU A 96 -20.98 -12.00 44.02
CA GLU A 96 -21.31 -13.23 43.27
C GLU A 96 -22.47 -13.00 42.31
N ILE A 97 -23.50 -12.26 42.73
CA ILE A 97 -24.65 -11.93 41.88
C ILE A 97 -24.20 -11.02 40.73
N VAL A 98 -23.36 -10.03 41.02
CA VAL A 98 -22.85 -9.10 40.00
C VAL A 98 -21.98 -9.82 38.97
N ARG A 99 -21.03 -10.66 39.41
CA ARG A 99 -20.18 -11.47 38.52
C ARG A 99 -21.00 -12.32 37.55
N GLU A 100 -21.92 -13.12 38.09
CA GLU A 100 -22.78 -14.00 37.28
C GLU A 100 -23.72 -13.17 36.40
N GLY A 101 -24.22 -12.05 36.90
CA GLY A 101 -25.09 -11.14 36.17
C GLY A 101 -24.43 -10.56 34.91
N CYS A 102 -23.21 -10.01 35.05
CA CYS A 102 -22.44 -9.53 33.91
C CYS A 102 -22.19 -10.66 32.89
N PHE A 103 -21.78 -11.85 33.36
CA PHE A 103 -21.57 -13.01 32.50
C PHE A 103 -22.84 -13.42 31.73
N ILE A 104 -23.98 -13.52 32.41
CA ILE A 104 -25.26 -13.87 31.80
C ILE A 104 -25.62 -12.84 30.74
N ILE A 105 -25.60 -11.55 31.07
CA ILE A 105 -26.00 -10.50 30.13
C ILE A 105 -25.12 -10.53 28.89
N GLY A 106 -23.80 -10.64 29.01
CA GLY A 106 -22.90 -10.77 27.85
C GLY A 106 -23.28 -11.94 26.92
N ASN A 107 -23.59 -13.11 27.49
CA ASN A 107 -24.01 -14.28 26.70
C ASN A 107 -25.39 -14.15 26.05
N LEU A 108 -26.25 -13.23 26.52
CA LEU A 108 -27.56 -12.99 25.92
C LEU A 108 -27.50 -12.12 24.67
N LEU A 109 -26.41 -11.39 24.46
CA LEU A 109 -26.22 -10.41 23.38
C LEU A 109 -25.74 -11.09 22.08
N VAL A 110 -26.51 -12.05 21.58
CA VAL A 110 -26.17 -12.84 20.39
C VAL A 110 -26.81 -12.33 19.10
N THR A 111 -27.83 -11.48 19.20
CA THR A 111 -28.46 -10.80 18.06
C THR A 111 -28.64 -9.31 18.34
N VAL A 112 -28.80 -8.53 17.27
CA VAL A 112 -29.05 -7.10 17.37
C VAL A 112 -30.38 -6.77 18.06
N GLU A 113 -31.41 -7.62 17.91
CA GLU A 113 -32.66 -7.47 18.66
C GLU A 113 -32.46 -7.69 20.16
N ALA A 114 -31.62 -8.65 20.55
CA ALA A 114 -31.28 -8.87 21.95
C ALA A 114 -30.53 -7.67 22.52
N VAL A 115 -29.55 -7.14 21.78
CA VAL A 115 -28.84 -5.90 22.12
C VAL A 115 -29.83 -4.77 22.39
N HIS A 116 -30.73 -4.49 21.46
CA HIS A 116 -31.74 -3.44 21.62
C HIS A 116 -32.67 -3.66 22.83
N GLN A 117 -33.13 -4.89 23.07
CA GLN A 117 -34.00 -5.19 24.20
C GLN A 117 -33.30 -4.97 25.55
N VAL A 118 -32.04 -5.38 25.65
CA VAL A 118 -31.24 -5.20 26.87
C VAL A 118 -30.87 -3.73 27.07
N MET A 119 -30.54 -2.99 26.00
CA MET A 119 -30.32 -1.54 26.04
C MET A 119 -31.57 -0.79 26.52
N LEU A 120 -32.76 -1.15 26.02
CA LEU A 120 -34.03 -0.51 26.35
C LEU A 120 -34.35 -0.50 27.85
N VAL A 121 -33.91 -1.54 28.58
CA VAL A 121 -34.10 -1.66 30.03
C VAL A 121 -32.91 -1.14 30.85
N GLY A 122 -31.97 -0.41 30.22
CA GLY A 122 -30.84 0.21 30.92
C GLY A 122 -29.66 -0.73 31.19
N GLY A 123 -29.51 -1.80 30.40
CA GLY A 123 -28.45 -2.78 30.59
C GLY A 123 -27.04 -2.18 30.54
N VAL A 124 -26.75 -1.32 29.56
CA VAL A 124 -25.44 -0.67 29.40
C VAL A 124 -25.05 0.12 30.66
N HIS A 125 -25.93 1.00 31.15
CA HIS A 125 -25.69 1.78 32.36
C HIS A 125 -25.52 0.91 33.61
N THR A 126 -26.26 -0.21 33.69
CA THR A 126 -26.10 -1.16 34.79
C THR A 126 -24.69 -1.76 34.77
N ILE A 127 -24.21 -2.24 33.62
CA ILE A 127 -22.85 -2.79 33.49
C ILE A 127 -21.78 -1.76 33.82
N ILE A 128 -21.91 -0.52 33.32
CA ILE A 128 -21.00 0.59 33.64
C ILE A 128 -20.95 0.82 35.16
N SER A 129 -22.09 0.89 35.83
CA SER A 129 -22.13 1.08 37.28
C SER A 129 -21.47 -0.07 38.06
N MET A 130 -21.50 -1.30 37.54
CA MET A 130 -20.81 -2.43 38.18
C MET A 130 -19.29 -2.31 38.08
N VAL A 131 -18.76 -1.79 36.97
CA VAL A 131 -17.33 -1.50 36.82
C VAL A 131 -16.88 -0.46 37.86
N GLU A 132 -17.68 0.59 38.05
CA GLU A 132 -17.38 1.66 39.02
C GLU A 132 -17.45 1.18 40.47
N MET A 133 -18.37 0.28 40.81
CA MET A 133 -18.54 -0.25 42.16
C MET A 133 -17.52 -1.33 42.53
N PHE A 134 -17.00 -2.06 41.55
CA PHE A 134 -16.06 -3.17 41.77
C PHE A 134 -14.76 -3.01 40.96
N PRO A 135 -14.02 -1.91 41.14
CA PRO A 135 -12.80 -1.66 40.38
C PRO A 135 -11.67 -2.66 40.69
N ASP A 136 -11.77 -3.41 41.79
CA ASP A 136 -10.74 -4.37 42.22
C ASP A 136 -11.07 -5.83 41.84
N ASP A 137 -12.23 -6.09 41.24
CA ASP A 137 -12.67 -7.45 40.93
C ASP A 137 -12.43 -7.84 39.48
N GLU A 138 -11.32 -8.54 39.22
CA GLU A 138 -10.91 -8.94 37.87
C GLU A 138 -12.01 -9.65 37.07
N LYS A 139 -12.86 -10.47 37.72
CA LYS A 139 -13.93 -11.22 37.04
C LYS A 139 -15.10 -10.32 36.65
N ILE A 140 -15.45 -9.34 37.48
CA ILE A 140 -16.47 -8.34 37.12
C ILE A 140 -15.94 -7.49 35.97
N LEU A 141 -14.69 -7.02 36.05
CA LEU A 141 -14.07 -6.21 35.00
C LEU A 141 -14.02 -6.97 33.66
N GLU A 142 -13.55 -8.22 33.67
CA GLU A 142 -13.51 -9.08 32.49
C GLU A 142 -14.91 -9.25 31.87
N ASN A 143 -15.89 -9.68 32.67
CA ASN A 143 -17.25 -9.90 32.19
C ASN A 143 -17.93 -8.60 31.73
N ALA A 144 -17.64 -7.46 32.40
CA ALA A 144 -18.19 -6.17 32.03
C ALA A 144 -17.62 -5.67 30.70
N CYS A 145 -16.30 -5.74 30.51
CA CYS A 145 -15.67 -5.41 29.22
C CYS A 145 -16.21 -6.29 28.10
N ARG A 146 -16.30 -7.61 28.33
CA ARG A 146 -16.92 -8.55 27.37
C ARG A 146 -18.39 -8.24 27.11
N THR A 147 -19.14 -7.77 28.10
CA THR A 147 -20.54 -7.39 27.88
C THR A 147 -20.63 -6.11 27.06
N ILE A 148 -19.77 -5.13 27.34
CA ILE A 148 -19.71 -3.86 26.60
C ILE A 148 -19.33 -4.09 25.13
N GLY A 149 -18.32 -4.90 24.85
CA GLY A 149 -17.99 -5.22 23.46
C GLY A 149 -19.10 -5.98 22.74
N SER A 150 -19.84 -6.86 23.43
CA SER A 150 -21.00 -7.54 22.85
C SER A 150 -22.14 -6.57 22.53
N PHE A 151 -22.33 -5.53 23.34
CA PHE A 151 -23.24 -4.44 22.97
C PHE A 151 -22.72 -3.72 21.71
N ALA A 152 -21.43 -3.39 21.66
CA ALA A 152 -20.85 -2.52 20.65
C ALA A 152 -20.48 -3.20 19.33
N ILE A 153 -20.70 -4.52 19.20
CA ILE A 153 -20.29 -5.28 18.01
C ILE A 153 -21.01 -4.85 16.72
N TYR A 154 -22.15 -4.17 16.84
CA TYR A 154 -22.92 -3.65 15.71
C TYR A 154 -22.72 -2.14 15.55
N ASP A 155 -22.35 -1.70 14.35
CA ASP A 155 -22.09 -0.29 14.01
C ASP A 155 -23.22 0.65 14.43
N GLU A 156 -24.48 0.23 14.30
CA GLU A 156 -25.66 1.06 14.63
C GLU A 156 -25.84 1.32 16.14
N THR A 157 -25.15 0.57 16.99
CA THR A 157 -25.28 0.67 18.45
C THR A 157 -24.05 1.28 19.13
N CYS A 158 -22.87 1.18 18.50
CA CYS A 158 -21.59 1.56 19.11
C CYS A 158 -21.59 3.00 19.64
N GLN A 159 -22.18 3.95 18.90
CA GLN A 159 -22.22 5.36 19.27
C GLN A 159 -23.10 5.63 20.49
N ASP A 160 -24.25 4.96 20.60
CA ASP A 160 -25.14 5.09 21.77
C ASP A 160 -24.48 4.51 23.02
N ILE A 161 -23.76 3.40 22.86
CA ILE A 161 -23.04 2.74 23.95
C ILE A 161 -21.86 3.59 24.41
N ALA A 162 -21.09 4.15 23.47
CA ALA A 162 -20.03 5.11 23.77
C ALA A 162 -20.59 6.35 24.51
N SER A 163 -21.69 6.91 24.01
CA SER A 163 -22.38 8.06 24.62
C SER A 163 -22.90 7.78 26.04
N ALA A 164 -23.18 6.53 26.38
CA ALA A 164 -23.56 6.10 27.73
C ALA A 164 -22.36 6.07 28.72
N GLY A 165 -21.13 6.29 28.23
CA GLY A 165 -19.90 6.29 29.03
C GLY A 165 -19.12 4.97 29.01
N ALA A 166 -19.48 4.04 28.11
CA ALA A 166 -18.87 2.71 28.08
C ALA A 166 -17.35 2.75 27.82
N THR A 167 -16.88 3.65 26.94
CA THR A 167 -15.46 3.82 26.64
C THR A 167 -14.67 4.13 27.91
N SER A 168 -15.15 5.07 28.73
CA SER A 168 -14.51 5.43 30.00
C SER A 168 -14.52 4.29 31.01
N ALA A 169 -15.60 3.50 31.06
CA ALA A 169 -15.68 2.32 31.92
C ALA A 169 -14.65 1.25 31.52
N VAL A 170 -14.50 0.98 30.23
CA VAL A 170 -13.50 0.02 29.72
C VAL A 170 -12.08 0.47 30.06
N LEU A 171 -11.77 1.76 29.93
CA LEU A 171 -10.46 2.30 30.34
C LEU A 171 -10.22 2.12 31.83
N ALA A 172 -11.20 2.46 32.67
CA ALA A 172 -11.11 2.30 34.12
C ALA A 172 -10.85 0.83 34.51
N ALA A 173 -11.50 -0.10 33.83
CA ALA A 173 -11.27 -1.54 34.01
C ALA A 173 -9.83 -1.93 33.65
N MET A 174 -9.36 -1.54 32.46
CA MET A 174 -8.00 -1.86 31.99
C MET A 174 -6.89 -1.23 32.84
N GLN A 175 -7.16 -0.07 33.44
CA GLN A 175 -6.22 0.68 34.31
C GLN A 175 -6.31 0.30 35.79
N SER A 176 -7.21 -0.64 36.16
CA SER A 176 -7.31 -1.12 37.53
C SER A 176 -5.97 -1.70 38.01
N PRO A 177 -5.57 -1.48 39.27
CA PRO A 177 -4.38 -2.13 39.85
C PRO A 177 -4.42 -3.66 39.81
N ASN A 178 -5.62 -4.25 39.70
CA ASN A 178 -5.85 -5.69 39.60
C ASN A 178 -6.18 -6.13 38.16
N SER A 179 -6.01 -5.25 37.18
CA SER A 179 -6.14 -5.59 35.76
C SER A 179 -5.12 -6.67 35.41
N ASN A 180 -5.60 -7.73 34.75
CA ASN A 180 -4.80 -8.86 34.33
C ASN A 180 -4.94 -9.01 32.80
N VAL A 181 -4.32 -10.05 32.25
CA VAL A 181 -4.35 -10.29 30.80
C VAL A 181 -5.75 -10.52 30.24
N THR A 182 -6.68 -11.14 30.97
CA THR A 182 -8.04 -11.38 30.48
C THR A 182 -8.87 -10.10 30.49
N VAL A 183 -8.71 -9.24 31.52
CA VAL A 183 -9.32 -7.91 31.53
C VAL A 183 -8.77 -7.05 30.38
N ALA A 184 -7.47 -7.07 30.15
CA ALA A 184 -6.85 -6.34 29.04
C ALA A 184 -7.36 -6.85 27.67
N GLU A 185 -7.45 -8.18 27.48
CA GLU A 185 -7.97 -8.79 26.25
C GLU A 185 -9.43 -8.39 26.00
N CYS A 186 -10.32 -8.58 26.98
CA CYS A 186 -11.72 -8.18 26.85
C CYS A 186 -11.89 -6.66 26.70
N GLY A 187 -11.03 -5.87 27.36
CA GLY A 187 -11.02 -4.42 27.23
C GLY A 187 -10.63 -3.96 25.83
N CYS A 188 -9.53 -4.47 25.28
CA CYS A 188 -9.13 -4.20 23.90
C CYS A 188 -10.18 -4.67 22.89
N TRP A 189 -10.81 -5.82 23.11
CA TRP A 189 -11.91 -6.28 22.27
C TRP A 189 -13.10 -5.32 22.29
N ALA A 190 -13.50 -4.87 23.49
CA ALA A 190 -14.58 -3.88 23.63
C ALA A 190 -14.24 -2.55 22.95
N LEU A 191 -13.00 -2.07 23.07
CA LEU A 191 -12.53 -0.86 22.38
C LEU A 191 -12.48 -1.06 20.85
N ALA A 192 -12.12 -2.24 20.36
CA ALA A 192 -12.15 -2.57 18.94
C ALA A 192 -13.57 -2.53 18.38
N SER A 193 -14.56 -3.05 19.12
CA SER A 193 -15.98 -2.93 18.77
C SER A 193 -16.49 -1.49 18.88
N LEU A 194 -16.03 -0.74 19.88
CA LEU A 194 -16.37 0.67 20.06
C LEU A 194 -15.66 1.61 19.05
N THR A 195 -14.85 1.12 18.10
CA THR A 195 -14.20 1.96 17.09
C THR A 195 -14.76 1.74 15.68
N ALA A 196 -16.04 1.38 15.58
CA ALA A 196 -16.70 1.12 14.30
C ALA A 196 -17.07 2.38 13.49
N THR A 197 -17.06 3.57 14.10
CA THR A 197 -17.45 4.83 13.44
C THR A 197 -16.46 5.96 13.72
N ASP A 198 -16.41 6.97 12.84
CA ASP A 198 -15.56 8.15 13.02
C ASP A 198 -15.78 8.85 14.37
N ALA A 199 -17.04 9.04 14.77
CA ALA A 199 -17.40 9.70 16.03
C ALA A 199 -16.86 8.95 17.26
N THR A 200 -16.85 7.61 17.21
CA THR A 200 -16.35 6.79 18.29
C THR A 200 -14.82 6.68 18.27
N CYS A 201 -14.19 6.69 17.09
CA CYS A 201 -12.73 6.88 16.97
C CYS A 201 -12.28 8.21 17.57
N GLU A 202 -13.01 9.30 17.31
CA GLU A 202 -12.72 10.63 17.89
C GLU A 202 -12.89 10.64 19.42
N GLU A 203 -13.82 9.86 19.97
CA GLU A 203 -13.96 9.68 21.41
C GLU A 203 -12.74 8.99 22.04
N ILE A 204 -12.20 7.94 21.38
CA ILE A 204 -10.99 7.24 21.81
C ILE A 204 -9.79 8.21 21.89
N VAL A 205 -9.68 9.15 20.94
CA VAL A 205 -8.68 10.23 20.98
C VAL A 205 -8.93 11.16 22.18
N ARG A 206 -10.16 11.66 22.34
CA ARG A 206 -10.51 12.60 23.43
C ARG A 206 -10.27 12.04 24.83
N LEU A 207 -10.44 10.73 24.99
CA LEU A 207 -10.23 10.02 26.26
C LEU A 207 -8.79 9.52 26.45
N GLU A 208 -7.86 9.89 25.55
CA GLU A 208 -6.43 9.49 25.61
C GLU A 208 -6.22 7.96 25.66
N CYS A 209 -7.15 7.20 25.08
CA CYS A 209 -7.21 5.74 25.16
C CYS A 209 -6.00 5.04 24.55
N ILE A 210 -5.41 5.64 23.50
CA ILE A 210 -4.33 5.01 22.73
C ILE A 210 -3.20 4.57 23.66
N ARG A 211 -2.84 5.38 24.67
CA ARG A 211 -1.77 5.04 25.60
C ARG A 211 -2.05 3.74 26.37
N VAL A 212 -3.28 3.57 26.84
CA VAL A 212 -3.71 2.37 27.59
C VAL A 212 -3.61 1.12 26.73
N ILE A 213 -4.02 1.23 25.46
CA ILE A 213 -3.92 0.12 24.50
C ILE A 213 -2.46 -0.24 24.23
N LEU A 214 -1.60 0.76 23.99
CA LEU A 214 -0.18 0.54 23.73
C LEU A 214 0.53 -0.08 24.95
N ASP A 215 0.20 0.37 26.15
CA ASP A 215 0.75 -0.22 27.39
C ASP A 215 0.31 -1.69 27.55
N ALA A 216 -0.97 -2.00 27.28
CA ALA A 216 -1.50 -3.37 27.37
C ALA A 216 -0.84 -4.33 26.36
N ILE A 217 -0.76 -3.96 25.07
CA ILE A 217 -0.11 -4.81 24.05
C ILE A 217 1.40 -4.92 24.27
N GLN A 218 2.02 -3.92 24.89
CA GLN A 218 3.43 -3.96 25.26
C GLN A 218 3.70 -4.91 26.43
N GLU A 219 2.81 -4.95 27.42
CA GLU A 219 2.93 -5.80 28.61
C GLU A 219 2.76 -7.29 28.27
N TYR A 220 1.84 -7.61 27.35
CA TYR A 220 1.49 -8.98 26.98
C TYR A 220 1.78 -9.29 25.50
N PRO A 221 3.04 -9.21 25.03
CA PRO A 221 3.39 -9.32 23.61
C PRO A 221 3.18 -10.73 23.01
N LYS A 222 2.87 -11.73 23.85
CA LYS A 222 2.72 -13.15 23.47
C LYS A 222 1.28 -13.65 23.54
N VAL A 223 0.30 -12.77 23.77
CA VAL A 223 -1.12 -13.12 23.76
C VAL A 223 -1.75 -12.63 22.46
N GLU A 224 -2.04 -13.57 21.57
CA GLU A 224 -2.46 -13.31 20.19
C GLU A 224 -3.73 -12.47 20.10
N ASN A 225 -4.81 -12.90 20.76
CA ASN A 225 -6.09 -12.17 20.79
C ASN A 225 -5.92 -10.71 21.25
N LEU A 226 -5.13 -10.48 22.32
CA LEU A 226 -4.88 -9.13 22.82
C LEU A 226 -4.08 -8.28 21.81
N GLN A 227 -3.09 -8.86 21.12
CA GLN A 227 -2.41 -8.15 20.02
C GLN A 227 -3.37 -7.84 18.88
N GLU A 228 -4.20 -8.80 18.47
CA GLU A 228 -5.19 -8.62 17.41
C GLU A 228 -6.17 -7.49 17.74
N TYR A 229 -6.79 -7.52 18.91
CA TYR A 229 -7.76 -6.49 19.30
C TYR A 229 -7.11 -5.13 19.51
N GLY A 230 -5.93 -5.08 20.14
CA GLY A 230 -5.19 -3.82 20.30
C GLY A 230 -4.78 -3.22 18.96
N CYS A 231 -4.27 -4.02 18.04
CA CYS A 231 -3.95 -3.59 16.67
C CYS A 231 -5.21 -3.22 15.87
N ARG A 232 -6.34 -3.90 16.09
CA ARG A 232 -7.62 -3.59 15.46
C ARG A 232 -8.11 -2.19 15.82
N VAL A 233 -7.95 -1.76 17.08
CA VAL A 233 -8.23 -0.38 17.46
C VAL A 233 -7.37 0.60 16.69
N LEU A 234 -6.05 0.36 16.60
CA LEU A 234 -5.13 1.21 15.85
C LEU A 234 -5.50 1.27 14.36
N TYR A 235 -5.86 0.13 13.77
CA TYR A 235 -6.34 0.01 12.39
C TYR A 235 -7.64 0.79 12.13
N ASN A 236 -8.64 0.66 13.00
CA ASN A 236 -9.91 1.38 12.86
C ASN A 236 -9.66 2.89 12.91
N MET A 237 -8.86 3.35 13.87
CA MET A 237 -8.49 4.76 13.98
C MET A 237 -7.64 5.25 12.80
N SER A 238 -6.68 4.47 12.32
CA SER A 238 -5.85 4.87 11.17
C SER A 238 -6.62 4.89 9.85
N SER A 239 -7.77 4.23 9.79
CA SER A 239 -8.70 4.29 8.66
C SER A 239 -9.58 5.54 8.68
N CYS A 240 -9.65 6.27 9.80
CA CYS A 240 -10.41 7.50 9.96
C CYS A 240 -9.52 8.74 9.78
N GLU A 241 -9.88 9.61 8.82
CA GLU A 241 -9.10 10.80 8.45
C GLU A 241 -8.87 11.76 9.65
N SER A 242 -9.85 11.90 10.54
CA SER A 242 -9.73 12.78 11.71
C SER A 242 -8.85 12.21 12.82
N THR A 243 -8.55 10.91 12.81
CA THR A 243 -7.80 10.25 13.91
C THR A 243 -6.45 9.64 13.52
N VAL A 244 -6.16 9.48 12.23
CA VAL A 244 -4.91 8.86 11.74
C VAL A 244 -3.64 9.58 12.21
N GLU A 245 -3.64 10.92 12.28
CA GLU A 245 -2.48 11.70 12.76
C GLU A 245 -2.18 11.41 14.25
N PHE A 246 -3.22 11.17 15.05
CA PHE A 246 -3.04 10.82 16.46
C PHE A 246 -2.36 9.46 16.59
N VAL A 247 -2.76 8.45 15.81
CA VAL A 247 -2.09 7.15 15.79
C VAL A 247 -0.64 7.28 15.31
N SER A 248 -0.40 8.03 14.25
CA SER A 248 0.93 8.25 13.67
C SER A 248 1.92 8.92 14.64
N SER A 249 1.42 9.79 15.53
CA SER A 249 2.21 10.46 16.56
C SER A 249 2.70 9.55 17.71
N GLN A 250 2.22 8.32 17.78
CA GLN A 250 2.50 7.38 18.87
C GLN A 250 3.63 6.40 18.51
N PRO A 251 4.29 5.77 19.50
CA PRO A 251 5.39 4.82 19.27
C PRO A 251 4.91 3.43 18.78
N VAL A 252 4.00 3.39 17.80
CA VAL A 252 3.32 2.16 17.34
C VAL A 252 4.24 1.18 16.61
N VAL A 253 5.26 1.67 15.89
CA VAL A 253 6.12 0.84 15.03
C VAL A 253 6.76 -0.32 15.80
N SER A 254 7.30 -0.04 16.98
CA SER A 254 7.99 -1.07 17.78
C SER A 254 7.05 -2.18 18.28
N LEU A 255 5.76 -1.87 18.44
CA LEU A 255 4.74 -2.81 18.92
C LEU A 255 4.22 -3.64 17.75
N LEU A 256 3.89 -2.99 16.64
CA LEU A 256 3.51 -3.65 15.38
C LEU A 256 4.62 -4.59 14.87
N GLN A 257 5.90 -4.19 15.01
CA GLN A 257 7.04 -5.04 14.71
C GLN A 257 7.10 -6.29 15.60
N LYS A 258 6.78 -6.18 16.90
CA LYS A 258 6.73 -7.35 17.80
C LYS A 258 5.59 -8.30 17.43
N ALA A 259 4.45 -7.78 17.00
CA ALA A 259 3.34 -8.61 16.51
C ALA A 259 3.79 -9.46 15.30
N LEU A 260 4.47 -8.84 14.31
CA LEU A 260 5.06 -9.54 13.17
C LEU A 260 6.01 -10.67 13.59
N VAL A 261 6.84 -10.45 14.62
CA VAL A 261 7.83 -11.42 15.10
C VAL A 261 7.20 -12.56 15.90
N ASN A 262 6.24 -12.25 16.76
CA ASN A 262 5.67 -13.23 17.69
C ASN A 262 4.60 -14.10 17.03
N PHE A 263 3.93 -13.59 16.00
CA PHE A 263 2.80 -14.26 15.34
C PHE A 263 2.95 -14.31 13.81
N PRO A 264 4.03 -14.92 13.28
CA PRO A 264 4.29 -14.97 11.84
C PRO A 264 3.27 -15.81 11.05
N ASP A 265 2.45 -16.61 11.74
CA ASP A 265 1.44 -17.49 11.13
C ASP A 265 0.00 -16.95 11.29
N SER A 266 -0.18 -15.84 12.02
CA SER A 266 -1.51 -15.26 12.30
C SER A 266 -1.94 -14.30 11.20
N VAL A 267 -2.53 -14.83 10.14
CA VAL A 267 -2.88 -14.07 8.92
C VAL A 267 -3.70 -12.81 9.22
N GLU A 268 -4.77 -12.91 10.01
CA GLU A 268 -5.65 -11.76 10.31
C GLU A 268 -4.89 -10.65 11.05
N LEU A 269 -4.09 -10.99 12.08
CA LEU A 269 -3.23 -10.04 12.77
C LEU A 269 -2.20 -9.39 11.83
N LEU A 270 -1.57 -10.18 10.94
CA LEU A 270 -0.58 -9.65 9.99
C LEU A 270 -1.20 -8.69 8.98
N GLU A 271 -2.41 -8.97 8.50
CA GLU A 271 -3.17 -8.04 7.65
C GLU A 271 -3.42 -6.72 8.38
N ILE A 272 -3.98 -6.77 9.59
CA ILE A 272 -4.22 -5.58 10.43
C ILE A 272 -2.92 -4.78 10.57
N VAL A 273 -1.83 -5.43 10.96
CA VAL A 273 -0.54 -4.79 11.20
C VAL A 273 -0.01 -4.08 9.95
N LEU A 274 0.03 -4.75 8.79
CA LEU A 274 0.55 -4.14 7.57
C LEU A 274 -0.35 -2.99 7.07
N ILE A 275 -1.67 -3.15 7.16
CA ILE A 275 -2.59 -2.07 6.79
C ILE A 275 -2.39 -0.86 7.70
N THR A 276 -2.36 -1.05 9.02
CA THR A 276 -2.11 0.03 9.98
C THR A 276 -0.80 0.74 9.67
N ILE A 277 0.31 0.01 9.48
CA ILE A 277 1.62 0.63 9.17
C ILE A 277 1.50 1.49 7.92
N SER A 278 0.90 0.99 6.84
CA SER A 278 0.79 1.73 5.59
C SER A 278 -0.04 3.02 5.71
N GLN A 279 -1.08 3.01 6.56
CA GLN A 279 -1.99 4.15 6.77
C GLN A 279 -1.33 5.26 7.61
N VAL A 280 -0.47 4.90 8.57
CA VAL A 280 0.13 5.87 9.51
C VAL A 280 1.45 6.50 9.01
N MET A 281 1.87 6.23 7.76
CA MET A 281 3.10 6.76 7.14
C MET A 281 3.00 8.25 6.72
N LEU A 282 2.65 9.12 7.65
CA LEU A 282 2.33 10.54 7.40
C LEU A 282 3.48 11.53 7.65
N GLY A 283 4.63 11.10 8.20
CA GLY A 283 5.74 12.02 8.52
C GLY A 283 7.11 11.34 8.71
N GLU A 284 8.19 12.14 8.68
CA GLU A 284 9.58 11.67 8.70
C GLU A 284 9.93 10.75 9.89
N ASP A 285 9.32 11.00 11.06
CA ASP A 285 9.55 10.20 12.26
C ASP A 285 9.08 8.75 12.09
N MET A 286 7.98 8.52 11.37
CA MET A 286 7.48 7.17 11.07
C MET A 286 8.49 6.39 10.23
N TYR A 287 9.03 7.02 9.18
CA TYR A 287 10.03 6.40 8.32
C TYR A 287 11.32 6.09 9.07
N ARG A 288 11.78 7.00 9.94
CA ARG A 288 12.94 6.79 10.81
C ARG A 288 12.72 5.60 11.74
N ASN A 289 11.56 5.54 12.40
CA ASN A 289 11.21 4.46 13.32
C ASN A 289 11.14 3.10 12.59
N LEU A 290 10.59 3.05 11.38
CA LEU A 290 10.57 1.84 10.54
C LEU A 290 11.99 1.37 10.18
N ALA A 291 12.90 2.31 9.88
CA ALA A 291 14.30 2.01 9.58
C ALA A 291 15.08 1.51 10.80
N GLU A 292 14.91 2.14 11.96
CA GLU A 292 15.65 1.81 13.19
C GLU A 292 15.17 0.50 13.85
N SER A 293 13.88 0.18 13.75
CA SER A 293 13.25 -0.98 14.42
C SER A 293 13.46 -2.32 13.71
N LYS A 294 14.09 -2.33 12.53
CA LYS A 294 14.14 -3.51 11.64
C LYS A 294 12.75 -4.05 11.24
N CYS A 295 11.71 -3.21 11.29
CA CYS A 295 10.37 -3.61 10.92
C CYS A 295 10.29 -4.02 9.43
N ILE A 296 11.08 -3.38 8.56
CA ILE A 296 11.10 -3.70 7.13
C ILE A 296 11.51 -5.15 6.85
N GLN A 297 12.44 -5.72 7.62
CA GLN A 297 12.84 -7.12 7.46
C GLN A 297 11.68 -8.06 7.81
N GLU A 298 10.89 -7.74 8.84
CA GLU A 298 9.75 -8.56 9.25
C GLU A 298 8.56 -8.41 8.29
N ILE A 299 8.34 -7.23 7.71
CA ILE A 299 7.36 -7.02 6.63
C ILE A 299 7.73 -7.86 5.40
N ILE A 300 9.00 -7.82 4.98
CA ILE A 300 9.49 -8.62 3.84
C ILE A 300 9.31 -10.13 4.13
N LYS A 301 9.59 -10.59 5.36
CA LYS A 301 9.34 -11.99 5.74
C LYS A 301 7.86 -12.34 5.66
N ALA A 302 6.96 -11.50 6.15
CA ALA A 302 5.52 -11.72 6.06
C ALA A 302 5.06 -11.83 4.60
N MET A 303 5.52 -10.93 3.73
CA MET A 303 5.25 -10.99 2.28
C MET A 303 5.75 -12.30 1.66
N MET A 304 6.95 -12.75 2.02
CA MET A 304 7.52 -13.99 1.47
C MET A 304 6.87 -15.27 2.03
N ASN A 305 6.35 -15.23 3.26
CA ASN A 305 5.68 -16.37 3.89
C ASN A 305 4.23 -16.53 3.43
N LEU A 306 3.56 -15.43 3.06
CA LEU A 306 2.15 -15.40 2.67
C LEU A 306 1.99 -14.83 1.24
N PRO A 307 2.61 -15.45 0.22
CA PRO A 307 2.70 -14.89 -1.12
C PRO A 307 1.35 -14.75 -1.85
N GLU A 308 0.35 -15.56 -1.46
CA GLU A 308 -1.00 -15.53 -2.05
C GLU A 308 -1.96 -14.55 -1.34
N ASN A 309 -1.57 -13.99 -0.19
CA ASN A 309 -2.43 -13.07 0.56
C ASN A 309 -2.37 -11.65 -0.04
N GLN A 310 -3.43 -11.25 -0.73
CA GLN A 310 -3.50 -9.96 -1.44
C GLN A 310 -3.25 -8.76 -0.52
N LEU A 311 -3.87 -8.71 0.67
CA LEU A 311 -3.77 -7.55 1.56
C LEU A 311 -2.34 -7.37 2.09
N ILE A 312 -1.67 -8.46 2.46
CA ILE A 312 -0.27 -8.45 2.89
C ILE A 312 0.65 -8.00 1.74
N GLN A 313 0.45 -8.51 0.53
CA GLN A 313 1.28 -8.13 -0.61
C GLN A 313 1.07 -6.65 -0.98
N GLU A 314 -0.18 -6.19 -1.04
CA GLU A 314 -0.52 -4.81 -1.41
C GLU A 314 0.10 -3.81 -0.43
N HIS A 315 -0.14 -4.00 0.87
CA HIS A 315 0.33 -3.08 1.89
C HIS A 315 1.84 -3.20 2.12
N GLY A 316 2.42 -4.39 1.95
CA GLY A 316 3.88 -4.57 1.93
C GLY A 316 4.55 -3.78 0.81
N CYS A 317 4.01 -3.85 -0.42
CA CYS A 317 4.47 -3.04 -1.55
C CYS A 317 4.29 -1.53 -1.30
N LYS A 318 3.15 -1.08 -0.76
CA LYS A 318 2.91 0.33 -0.41
C LYS A 318 3.94 0.85 0.60
N ILE A 319 4.22 0.09 1.67
CA ILE A 319 5.20 0.47 2.68
C ILE A 319 6.60 0.59 2.06
N ILE A 320 7.02 -0.41 1.28
CA ILE A 320 8.31 -0.41 0.58
C ILE A 320 8.40 0.80 -0.37
N GLY A 321 7.37 1.03 -1.17
CA GLY A 321 7.32 2.12 -2.15
C GLY A 321 7.39 3.50 -1.50
N ASN A 322 6.65 3.71 -0.40
CA ASN A 322 6.68 4.97 0.36
C ASN A 322 8.06 5.21 0.99
N MET A 323 8.68 4.19 1.60
CA MET A 323 10.04 4.33 2.13
C MET A 323 11.07 4.63 1.02
N ALA A 324 10.92 4.03 -0.16
CA ALA A 324 11.85 4.19 -1.27
C ALA A 324 11.81 5.58 -1.94
N VAL A 325 10.85 6.44 -1.59
CA VAL A 325 10.84 7.85 -2.02
C VAL A 325 12.07 8.59 -1.50
N HIS A 326 12.53 8.27 -0.28
CA HIS A 326 13.66 8.94 0.35
C HIS A 326 14.99 8.25 0.02
N ASP A 327 15.98 9.01 -0.45
CA ASP A 327 17.29 8.49 -0.91
C ASP A 327 18.02 7.62 0.11
N ASP A 328 18.06 8.05 1.38
CA ASP A 328 18.74 7.33 2.47
C ASP A 328 18.06 6.00 2.79
N LEU A 329 16.73 5.95 2.70
CA LEU A 329 15.93 4.77 3.00
C LEU A 329 15.89 3.80 1.83
N ARG A 330 15.93 4.30 0.59
CA ARG A 330 15.90 3.51 -0.64
C ARG A 330 16.97 2.41 -0.66
N LYS A 331 18.20 2.74 -0.21
CA LYS A 331 19.30 1.76 -0.11
C LYS A 331 19.11 0.80 1.06
N LEU A 332 18.55 1.28 2.17
CA LEU A 332 18.29 0.47 3.36
C LEU A 332 17.24 -0.60 3.09
N VAL A 333 16.10 -0.23 2.49
CA VAL A 333 15.02 -1.17 2.18
C VAL A 333 15.46 -2.18 1.12
N GLU A 334 16.21 -1.74 0.11
CA GLU A 334 16.77 -2.66 -0.90
C GLU A 334 17.82 -3.60 -0.29
N GLY A 335 18.62 -3.12 0.66
CA GLY A 335 19.54 -3.95 1.45
C GLY A 335 18.85 -5.08 2.22
N ALA A 336 17.56 -4.92 2.55
CA ALA A 336 16.73 -5.95 3.17
C ALA A 336 16.09 -6.93 2.16
N GLY A 337 16.25 -6.72 0.86
CA GLY A 337 15.70 -7.57 -0.21
C GLY A 337 14.31 -7.13 -0.70
N ALA A 338 13.97 -5.85 -0.55
CA ALA A 338 12.67 -5.29 -0.92
C ALA A 338 12.25 -5.61 -2.37
N SER A 339 13.13 -5.42 -3.36
CA SER A 339 12.77 -5.69 -4.76
C SER A 339 12.39 -7.14 -5.01
N LYS A 340 13.04 -8.09 -4.33
CA LYS A 340 12.74 -9.52 -4.47
C LYS A 340 11.34 -9.83 -3.96
N ALA A 341 10.95 -9.24 -2.82
CA ALA A 341 9.61 -9.39 -2.27
C ALA A 341 8.55 -8.78 -3.19
N VAL A 342 8.78 -7.54 -3.68
CA VAL A 342 7.86 -6.85 -4.61
C VAL A 342 7.69 -7.63 -5.91
N ILE A 343 8.78 -8.10 -6.53
CA ILE A 343 8.70 -8.90 -7.76
C ILE A 343 8.01 -10.23 -7.51
N SER A 344 8.27 -10.89 -6.37
CA SER A 344 7.57 -12.13 -5.99
C SER A 344 6.06 -11.90 -5.86
N ALA A 345 5.65 -10.78 -5.25
CA ALA A 345 4.24 -10.40 -5.13
C ALA A 345 3.61 -10.20 -6.52
N MET A 346 4.27 -9.42 -7.38
CA MET A 346 3.80 -9.15 -8.75
C MET A 346 3.72 -10.41 -9.61
N LEU A 347 4.61 -11.39 -9.42
CA LEU A 347 4.59 -12.66 -10.15
C LEU A 347 3.55 -13.65 -9.58
N THR A 348 3.27 -13.61 -8.28
CA THR A 348 2.30 -14.53 -7.65
C THR A 348 0.87 -14.06 -7.87
N LEU A 349 0.64 -12.74 -7.82
CA LEU A 349 -0.67 -12.10 -8.01
C LEU A 349 -0.66 -11.29 -9.31
N ASP A 350 -0.26 -11.96 -10.39
CA ASP A 350 -0.02 -11.35 -11.70
C ASP A 350 -1.28 -10.82 -12.39
N SER A 351 -2.46 -11.31 -12.01
CA SER A 351 -3.75 -10.85 -12.54
C SER A 351 -4.45 -9.80 -11.66
N ILE A 352 -3.84 -9.35 -10.56
CA ILE A 352 -4.45 -8.40 -9.62
C ILE A 352 -3.94 -6.98 -9.90
N ALA A 353 -4.80 -6.12 -10.43
CA ALA A 353 -4.47 -4.75 -10.83
C ALA A 353 -3.82 -3.94 -9.70
N ASP A 354 -4.41 -3.95 -8.50
CA ASP A 354 -3.91 -3.18 -7.35
C ASP A 354 -2.47 -3.59 -7.00
N ILE A 355 -2.15 -4.90 -7.01
CA ILE A 355 -0.81 -5.42 -6.75
C ILE A 355 0.18 -4.96 -7.81
N GLN A 356 -0.20 -5.02 -9.08
CA GLN A 356 0.67 -4.58 -10.17
C GLN A 356 0.93 -3.06 -10.11
N GLU A 357 -0.07 -2.26 -9.75
CA GLU A 357 0.08 -0.82 -9.61
C GLU A 357 1.06 -0.48 -8.47
N VAL A 358 0.80 -0.98 -7.26
CA VAL A 358 1.66 -0.67 -6.09
C VAL A 358 3.04 -1.30 -6.22
N GLY A 359 3.15 -2.46 -6.87
CA GLY A 359 4.43 -3.13 -7.15
C GLY A 359 5.27 -2.34 -8.15
N CYS A 360 4.68 -1.89 -9.26
CA CYS A 360 5.35 -1.02 -10.23
C CYS A 360 5.80 0.30 -9.59
N LEU A 361 4.94 0.91 -8.76
CA LEU A 361 5.27 2.14 -8.04
C LEU A 361 6.45 1.94 -7.08
N ALA A 362 6.46 0.83 -6.34
CA ALA A 362 7.56 0.48 -5.45
C ALA A 362 8.87 0.27 -6.23
N LEU A 363 8.84 -0.46 -7.36
CA LEU A 363 10.01 -0.64 -8.21
C LEU A 363 10.49 0.66 -8.84
N MET A 364 9.58 1.54 -9.27
CA MET A 364 9.92 2.88 -9.76
C MET A 364 10.71 3.67 -8.72
N ASN A 365 10.24 3.69 -7.47
CA ASN A 365 10.92 4.40 -6.39
C ASN A 365 12.25 3.73 -6.01
N LEU A 366 12.30 2.39 -5.95
CA LEU A 366 13.52 1.64 -5.61
C LEU A 366 14.64 1.82 -6.65
N THR A 367 14.29 2.02 -7.91
CA THR A 367 15.23 2.20 -9.04
C THR A 367 15.70 3.65 -9.21
N ALA A 368 15.09 4.62 -8.54
CA ALA A 368 15.46 6.04 -8.65
C ALA A 368 16.87 6.30 -8.09
N ASP A 369 17.72 6.94 -8.88
CA ASP A 369 19.02 7.51 -8.49
C ASP A 369 19.99 6.60 -7.71
N SER A 370 19.87 5.27 -7.86
CA SER A 370 20.78 4.31 -7.21
C SER A 370 21.21 3.19 -8.16
N LYS A 371 22.44 3.30 -8.69
CA LYS A 371 23.01 2.29 -9.61
C LYS A 371 23.07 0.90 -8.98
N ASP A 372 23.46 0.80 -7.71
CA ASP A 372 23.55 -0.48 -6.99
C ASP A 372 22.16 -1.14 -6.85
N ASN A 373 21.13 -0.35 -6.56
CA ASN A 373 19.76 -0.85 -6.49
C ASN A 373 19.30 -1.34 -7.87
N LYS A 374 19.51 -0.54 -8.94
CA LYS A 374 19.16 -0.96 -10.30
C LYS A 374 19.75 -2.32 -10.67
N VAL A 375 21.01 -2.58 -10.31
CA VAL A 375 21.66 -3.87 -10.54
C VAL A 375 20.99 -5.00 -9.75
N ARG A 376 20.70 -4.80 -8.46
CA ARG A 376 20.02 -5.79 -7.62
C ARG A 376 18.60 -6.10 -8.09
N ILE A 377 17.84 -5.04 -8.41
CA ILE A 377 16.46 -5.11 -8.90
C ILE A 377 16.40 -5.85 -10.24
N LYS A 378 17.32 -5.55 -11.17
CA LYS A 378 17.47 -6.32 -12.40
C LYS A 378 17.77 -7.80 -12.13
N ASN A 379 18.71 -8.10 -11.24
CA ASN A 379 19.06 -9.48 -10.87
C ASN A 379 17.91 -10.23 -10.18
N ALA A 380 16.96 -9.51 -9.57
CA ALA A 380 15.76 -10.07 -8.96
C ALA A 380 14.65 -10.40 -9.99
N GLY A 381 14.83 -10.09 -11.28
CA GLY A 381 13.88 -10.41 -12.34
C GLY A 381 12.92 -9.27 -12.72
N ALA A 382 13.29 -8.01 -12.46
CA ALA A 382 12.39 -6.87 -12.72
C ALA A 382 11.98 -6.71 -14.19
N VAL A 383 12.89 -6.93 -15.14
CA VAL A 383 12.61 -6.73 -16.58
C VAL A 383 11.50 -7.65 -17.09
N PRO A 384 11.61 -9.00 -16.98
CA PRO A 384 10.53 -9.88 -17.43
C PRO A 384 9.23 -9.64 -16.64
N SER A 385 9.31 -9.34 -15.33
CA SER A 385 8.12 -9.02 -14.52
C SER A 385 7.39 -7.78 -15.04
N LEU A 386 8.10 -6.67 -15.27
CA LEU A 386 7.52 -5.43 -15.77
C LEU A 386 6.95 -5.58 -17.19
N LEU A 387 7.62 -6.35 -18.06
CA LEU A 387 7.10 -6.66 -19.39
C LEU A 387 5.83 -7.52 -19.32
N ASN A 388 5.75 -8.47 -18.40
CA ASN A 388 4.53 -9.24 -18.16
C ASN A 388 3.38 -8.32 -17.72
N THR A 389 3.63 -7.44 -16.75
CA THR A 389 2.65 -6.43 -16.30
C THR A 389 2.15 -5.56 -17.45
N LEU A 390 3.06 -5.07 -18.31
CA LEU A 390 2.71 -4.25 -19.47
C LEU A 390 1.84 -4.99 -20.51
N ARG A 391 2.00 -6.31 -20.63
CA ARG A 391 1.19 -7.15 -21.54
C ARG A 391 -0.19 -7.42 -20.97
N GLU A 392 -0.25 -7.81 -19.70
CA GLU A 392 -1.51 -8.18 -19.03
C GLU A 392 -2.40 -6.95 -18.84
N PHE A 393 -1.83 -5.85 -18.35
CA PHE A 393 -2.55 -4.60 -18.07
C PHE A 393 -2.37 -3.55 -19.16
N ILE A 394 -2.23 -3.98 -20.41
CA ILE A 394 -1.92 -3.09 -21.54
C ILE A 394 -2.95 -1.96 -21.74
N LYS A 395 -4.15 -2.06 -21.18
CA LYS A 395 -5.21 -1.02 -21.26
C LYS A 395 -5.26 -0.10 -20.03
N ASP A 396 -4.61 -0.48 -18.93
CA ASP A 396 -4.62 0.31 -17.70
C ASP A 396 -3.51 1.36 -17.74
N THR A 397 -3.91 2.62 -17.89
CA THR A 397 -2.99 3.75 -18.03
C THR A 397 -2.09 3.94 -16.80
N ASN A 398 -2.60 3.71 -15.59
CA ASN A 398 -1.84 3.95 -14.36
C ASN A 398 -0.75 2.90 -14.19
N ILE A 399 -1.11 1.63 -14.38
CA ILE A 399 -0.17 0.50 -14.31
C ILE A 399 0.89 0.63 -15.41
N VAL A 400 0.48 0.90 -16.66
CA VAL A 400 1.40 1.09 -17.79
C VAL A 400 2.39 2.22 -17.52
N LEU A 401 1.90 3.36 -17.02
CA LEU A 401 2.76 4.50 -16.72
C LEU A 401 3.79 4.17 -15.63
N CYS A 402 3.38 3.53 -14.54
CA CYS A 402 4.29 3.15 -13.45
C CYS A 402 5.33 2.12 -13.91
N ALA A 403 4.91 1.11 -14.68
CA ALA A 403 5.80 0.09 -15.22
C ALA A 403 6.84 0.67 -16.18
N LEU A 404 6.43 1.59 -17.07
CA LEU A 404 7.34 2.28 -17.99
C LEU A 404 8.32 3.21 -17.28
N LYS A 405 7.89 3.89 -16.20
CA LYS A 405 8.81 4.69 -15.35
C LYS A 405 9.86 3.81 -14.70
N ALA A 406 9.48 2.65 -14.14
CA ALA A 406 10.41 1.69 -13.56
C ALA A 406 11.40 1.13 -14.60
N LEU A 407 10.92 0.69 -15.77
CA LEU A 407 11.79 0.26 -16.88
C LEU A 407 12.70 1.38 -17.35
N GLY A 408 12.17 2.59 -17.47
CA GLY A 408 12.88 3.79 -17.84
C GLY A 408 14.05 4.14 -16.91
N ASN A 409 13.90 3.93 -15.60
CA ASN A 409 15.01 4.05 -14.67
C ASN A 409 16.08 2.97 -14.92
N LEU A 410 15.66 1.76 -15.31
CA LEU A 410 16.53 0.60 -15.47
C LEU A 410 17.34 0.60 -16.79
N VAL A 411 16.82 1.16 -17.89
CA VAL A 411 17.50 1.13 -19.22
C VAL A 411 18.86 1.84 -19.28
N SER A 412 19.22 2.59 -18.24
CA SER A 412 20.61 3.07 -18.07
C SER A 412 21.66 1.96 -17.84
N LEU A 413 21.22 0.71 -17.64
CA LEU A 413 22.08 -0.47 -17.55
C LEU A 413 22.03 -1.24 -18.88
N GLU A 414 23.20 -1.44 -19.50
CA GLU A 414 23.34 -2.19 -20.77
C GLU A 414 22.67 -3.58 -20.71
N GLU A 415 22.88 -4.31 -19.61
CA GLU A 415 22.28 -5.63 -19.39
C GLU A 415 20.73 -5.60 -19.35
N VAL A 416 20.13 -4.49 -18.93
CA VAL A 416 18.66 -4.32 -18.96
C VAL A 416 18.17 -4.20 -20.40
N CYS A 417 18.89 -3.46 -21.24
CA CYS A 417 18.53 -3.29 -22.65
C CYS A 417 18.63 -4.63 -23.39
N HIS A 418 19.67 -5.44 -23.14
CA HIS A 418 19.73 -6.80 -23.69
C HIS A 418 18.57 -7.68 -23.24
N LEU A 419 18.27 -7.70 -21.94
CA LEU A 419 17.12 -8.46 -21.41
C LEU A 419 15.79 -7.99 -22.02
N LEU A 420 15.62 -6.70 -22.26
CA LEU A 420 14.42 -6.16 -22.91
C LEU A 420 14.27 -6.71 -24.33
N LEU A 421 15.38 -6.80 -25.09
CA LEU A 421 15.38 -7.40 -26.43
C LEU A 421 15.09 -8.91 -26.37
N ASP A 422 15.78 -9.64 -25.49
CA ASP A 422 15.64 -11.09 -25.33
C ASP A 422 14.22 -11.50 -24.91
N GLU A 423 13.55 -10.64 -24.13
CA GLU A 423 12.18 -10.86 -23.63
C GLU A 423 11.10 -10.33 -24.58
N HIS A 424 11.37 -10.05 -25.86
CA HIS A 424 10.37 -9.49 -26.80
C HIS A 424 9.74 -8.16 -26.33
N GLY A 425 10.58 -7.30 -25.74
CA GLY A 425 10.17 -6.01 -25.20
C GLY A 425 9.81 -4.99 -26.29
N LEU A 426 10.45 -5.04 -27.47
CA LEU A 426 10.13 -4.13 -28.57
C LEU A 426 8.71 -4.34 -29.10
N GLU A 427 8.27 -5.59 -29.24
CA GLU A 427 6.92 -5.95 -29.67
C GLU A 427 5.87 -5.49 -28.64
N THR A 428 6.21 -5.59 -27.35
CA THR A 428 5.38 -5.09 -26.25
C THR A 428 5.25 -3.57 -26.35
N ILE A 429 6.35 -2.86 -26.58
CA ILE A 429 6.38 -1.40 -26.75
C ILE A 429 5.57 -0.95 -27.98
N VAL A 430 5.72 -1.62 -29.13
CA VAL A 430 4.94 -1.31 -30.34
C VAL A 430 3.44 -1.49 -30.12
N SER A 431 3.06 -2.53 -29.36
CA SER A 431 1.67 -2.77 -28.97
C SER A 431 1.14 -1.65 -28.07
N LEU A 432 1.95 -1.18 -27.11
CA LEU A 432 1.62 -0.03 -26.25
C LEU A 432 1.41 1.24 -27.06
N VAL A 433 2.28 1.56 -28.02
CA VAL A 433 2.11 2.74 -28.90
C VAL A 433 0.82 2.65 -29.71
N SER A 434 0.46 1.44 -30.16
CA SER A 434 -0.76 1.22 -30.94
C SER A 434 -2.04 1.45 -30.12
N ILE A 435 -2.02 1.14 -28.82
CA ILE A 435 -3.17 1.31 -27.92
C ILE A 435 -3.21 2.71 -27.31
N HIS A 436 -2.05 3.25 -26.91
CA HIS A 436 -1.90 4.50 -26.16
C HIS A 436 -1.36 5.66 -27.00
N GLY A 437 -1.48 5.60 -28.32
CA GLY A 437 -0.92 6.58 -29.25
C GLY A 437 -1.37 8.04 -29.05
N ASN A 438 -2.40 8.27 -28.23
CA ASN A 438 -2.95 9.58 -27.89
C ASN A 438 -2.66 10.00 -26.43
N GLN A 439 -1.84 9.27 -25.68
CA GLN A 439 -1.54 9.54 -24.27
C GLN A 439 -0.10 10.09 -24.13
N PRO A 440 0.08 11.41 -24.01
CA PRO A 440 1.41 12.03 -24.03
C PRO A 440 2.38 11.47 -22.99
N ASP A 441 1.90 11.28 -21.76
CA ASP A 441 2.74 10.85 -20.65
C ASP A 441 3.30 9.44 -20.88
N ILE A 442 2.47 8.50 -21.35
CA ILE A 442 2.92 7.13 -21.69
C ILE A 442 3.98 7.18 -22.79
N LEU A 443 3.70 7.92 -23.86
CA LEU A 443 4.58 7.97 -25.03
C LEU A 443 5.94 8.63 -24.72
N VAL A 444 6.01 9.57 -23.77
CA VAL A 444 7.28 10.13 -23.28
C VAL A 444 8.15 9.02 -22.67
N PHE A 445 7.57 8.19 -21.79
CA PHE A 445 8.34 7.10 -21.16
C PHE A 445 8.65 5.96 -22.13
N ILE A 446 7.79 5.69 -23.12
CA ILE A 446 8.14 4.78 -24.22
C ILE A 446 9.36 5.31 -24.98
N ALA A 447 9.36 6.60 -25.34
CA ALA A 447 10.49 7.20 -26.06
C ALA A 447 11.79 7.15 -25.23
N MET A 448 11.69 7.35 -23.92
CA MET A 448 12.83 7.21 -23.00
C MET A 448 13.39 5.78 -22.95
N VAL A 449 12.52 4.76 -22.83
CA VAL A 449 12.93 3.35 -22.84
C VAL A 449 13.60 2.99 -24.15
N LEU A 450 12.98 3.33 -25.29
CA LEU A 450 13.54 3.08 -26.62
C LEU A 450 14.87 3.79 -26.84
N CYS A 451 15.00 5.03 -26.37
CA CYS A 451 16.26 5.78 -26.41
C CYS A 451 17.37 5.05 -25.64
N GLY A 452 17.08 4.54 -24.44
CA GLY A 452 18.06 3.75 -23.68
C GLY A 452 18.52 2.49 -24.41
N VAL A 453 17.63 1.80 -25.13
CA VAL A 453 18.00 0.62 -25.93
C VAL A 453 18.95 0.98 -27.08
N THR A 454 18.85 2.18 -27.65
CA THR A 454 19.77 2.61 -28.73
C THR A 454 21.23 2.78 -28.29
N GLU A 455 21.51 2.82 -26.98
CA GLU A 455 22.89 2.89 -26.47
C GLU A 455 23.66 1.56 -26.65
N LEU A 456 22.97 0.45 -26.94
CA LEU A 456 23.60 -0.84 -27.18
C LEU A 456 24.54 -0.79 -28.40
N PRO A 457 25.82 -1.17 -28.25
CA PRO A 457 26.79 -1.12 -29.34
C PRO A 457 26.57 -2.20 -30.41
N ASP A 458 25.89 -3.28 -30.06
CA ASP A 458 25.65 -4.48 -30.87
C ASP A 458 24.18 -4.66 -31.27
N LEU A 459 23.38 -3.59 -31.18
CA LEU A 459 21.98 -3.55 -31.62
C LEU A 459 21.84 -4.01 -33.08
N LYS A 460 20.95 -4.97 -33.35
CA LYS A 460 20.76 -5.51 -34.72
C LYS A 460 20.10 -4.47 -35.61
N GLU A 461 20.33 -4.59 -36.92
CA GLU A 461 19.77 -3.67 -37.92
C GLU A 461 18.23 -3.62 -37.90
N GLU A 462 17.58 -4.76 -37.74
CA GLU A 462 16.11 -4.84 -37.67
C GLU A 462 15.55 -4.19 -36.40
N GLU A 463 16.23 -4.38 -35.26
CA GLU A 463 15.87 -3.78 -33.97
C GLU A 463 16.04 -2.26 -34.02
N ALA A 464 17.17 -1.78 -34.54
CA ALA A 464 17.46 -0.36 -34.73
C ALA A 464 16.45 0.32 -35.66
N ALA A 465 16.09 -0.33 -36.78
CA ALA A 465 15.10 0.18 -37.73
C ALA A 465 13.70 0.26 -37.11
N LEU A 466 13.30 -0.77 -36.33
CA LEU A 466 12.03 -0.77 -35.62
C LEU A 466 11.97 0.36 -34.59
N ILE A 467 13.01 0.52 -33.76
CA ILE A 467 13.10 1.59 -32.77
C ILE A 467 13.00 2.97 -33.43
N ASP A 468 13.76 3.22 -34.50
CA ASP A 468 13.74 4.47 -35.25
C ASP A 468 12.36 4.76 -35.84
N GLN A 469 11.69 3.75 -36.42
CA GLN A 469 10.33 3.87 -36.94
C GLN A 469 9.33 4.21 -35.83
N THR A 470 9.38 3.49 -34.70
CA THR A 470 8.47 3.71 -33.57
C THR A 470 8.64 5.10 -32.96
N LEU A 471 9.88 5.53 -32.70
CA LEU A 471 10.18 6.88 -32.18
C LEU A 471 9.69 8.00 -33.12
N THR A 472 9.79 7.77 -34.43
CA THR A 472 9.27 8.72 -35.43
C THR A 472 7.76 8.82 -35.37
N GLY A 473 7.08 7.67 -35.28
CA GLY A 473 5.63 7.63 -35.12
C GLY A 473 5.18 8.40 -33.88
N ILE A 474 5.86 8.17 -32.74
CA ILE A 474 5.60 8.89 -31.48
C ILE A 474 5.79 10.41 -31.66
N SER A 475 6.90 10.83 -32.27
CA SER A 475 7.18 12.25 -32.53
C SER A 475 6.13 12.91 -33.43
N THR A 476 5.51 12.17 -34.34
CA THR A 476 4.43 12.68 -35.18
C THR A 476 3.09 12.77 -34.46
N SER A 477 2.83 11.84 -33.54
CA SER A 477 1.61 11.81 -32.72
C SER A 477 1.59 12.93 -31.68
N ILE A 478 2.74 13.22 -31.05
CA ILE A 478 2.86 14.26 -30.02
C ILE A 478 3.73 15.40 -30.53
N GLN A 479 3.10 16.32 -31.25
CA GLN A 479 3.77 17.52 -31.71
C GLN A 479 4.11 18.44 -30.53
N ASN A 480 5.24 19.12 -30.63
CA ASN A 480 5.67 20.15 -29.68
C ASN A 480 5.91 19.68 -28.23
N ASN A 481 6.22 18.38 -28.01
CA ASN A 481 6.73 17.90 -26.72
C ASN A 481 8.29 17.87 -26.70
N PRO A 482 8.94 18.67 -25.83
CA PRO A 482 10.40 18.79 -25.79
C PRO A 482 11.10 17.52 -25.31
N ASP A 483 10.50 16.75 -24.40
CA ASP A 483 11.10 15.52 -23.87
C ASP A 483 11.13 14.42 -24.93
N VAL A 484 10.01 14.20 -25.63
CA VAL A 484 9.96 13.28 -26.78
C VAL A 484 10.98 13.71 -27.84
N CYS A 485 11.05 15.00 -28.14
CA CYS A 485 12.01 15.52 -29.13
C CYS A 485 13.46 15.24 -28.72
N LEU A 486 13.78 15.45 -27.43
CA LEU A 486 15.11 15.16 -26.90
C LEU A 486 15.45 13.67 -26.99
N TYR A 487 14.54 12.77 -26.57
CA TYR A 487 14.76 11.32 -26.68
C TYR A 487 14.92 10.85 -28.12
N VAL A 488 14.12 11.39 -29.06
CA VAL A 488 14.27 11.11 -30.50
C VAL A 488 15.63 11.57 -31.01
N CYS A 489 16.06 12.78 -30.67
CA CYS A 489 17.36 13.29 -31.07
C CYS A 489 18.51 12.45 -30.48
N GLN A 490 18.39 12.05 -29.21
CA GLN A 490 19.40 11.25 -28.51
C GLN A 490 19.47 9.83 -29.08
N ALA A 491 18.33 9.22 -29.40
CA ALA A 491 18.27 7.94 -30.09
C ALA A 491 18.93 8.03 -31.46
N ILE A 492 18.65 9.07 -32.24
CA ILE A 492 19.32 9.32 -33.51
C ILE A 492 20.84 9.49 -33.29
N GLU A 493 21.26 10.25 -32.27
CA GLU A 493 22.68 10.42 -31.92
C GLU A 493 23.38 9.09 -31.66
N ASN A 494 22.72 8.19 -30.94
CA ASN A 494 23.25 6.87 -30.63
C ASN A 494 23.32 6.00 -31.89
N LEU A 495 22.25 5.97 -32.68
CA LEU A 495 22.18 5.17 -33.90
C LEU A 495 23.21 5.61 -34.96
N VAL A 496 23.46 6.93 -35.15
CA VAL A 496 24.44 7.40 -36.16
C VAL A 496 25.89 7.03 -35.82
N LYS A 497 26.17 6.54 -34.61
CA LYS A 497 27.49 5.98 -34.24
C LYS A 497 27.72 4.63 -34.92
N THR A 498 26.68 3.91 -35.36
CA THR A 498 26.77 2.64 -36.09
C THR A 498 26.70 2.83 -37.62
N ASP A 499 27.27 1.90 -38.39
CA ASP A 499 27.19 1.95 -39.87
C ASP A 499 25.76 1.88 -40.37
N VAL A 500 24.96 1.01 -39.77
CA VAL A 500 23.54 0.81 -40.10
C VAL A 500 22.74 2.08 -39.82
N GLY A 501 22.88 2.66 -38.63
CA GLY A 501 22.16 3.88 -38.27
C GLY A 501 22.53 5.06 -39.18
N ARG A 502 23.79 5.14 -39.65
CA ARG A 502 24.18 6.11 -40.69
C ARG A 502 23.44 5.89 -42.02
N ILE A 503 23.28 4.64 -42.46
CA ILE A 503 22.54 4.31 -43.68
C ILE A 503 21.06 4.69 -43.52
N THR A 504 20.44 4.34 -42.39
CA THR A 504 19.03 4.67 -42.10
C THR A 504 18.83 6.18 -42.02
N PHE A 505 19.74 6.90 -41.35
CA PHE A 505 19.72 8.36 -41.26
C PHE A 505 19.65 9.03 -42.65
N MET A 506 20.39 8.47 -43.62
CA MET A 506 20.42 8.96 -45.00
C MET A 506 19.17 8.62 -45.81
N LYS A 507 18.57 7.44 -45.58
CA LYS A 507 17.37 6.98 -46.29
C LYS A 507 16.11 7.74 -45.84
N GLU A 508 15.95 7.96 -44.54
CA GLU A 508 14.70 8.43 -43.92
C GLU A 508 14.65 9.96 -43.68
N ASN A 509 15.52 10.74 -44.35
CA ASN A 509 15.59 12.21 -44.21
C ASN A 509 15.69 12.70 -42.74
N ARG A 510 16.44 11.98 -41.89
CA ARG A 510 16.58 12.29 -40.45
C ARG A 510 17.20 13.65 -40.18
N MET A 511 18.02 14.18 -41.11
CA MET A 511 18.53 15.55 -41.05
C MET A 511 17.40 16.59 -40.98
N GLY A 512 16.27 16.37 -41.66
CA GLY A 512 15.11 17.24 -41.57
C GLY A 512 14.50 17.29 -40.17
N VAL A 513 14.46 16.15 -39.47
CA VAL A 513 13.98 16.04 -38.09
C VAL A 513 14.89 16.84 -37.15
N ILE A 514 16.22 16.69 -37.29
CA ILE A 514 17.21 17.42 -36.49
C ILE A 514 17.09 18.94 -36.69
N LEU A 515 17.04 19.41 -37.94
CA LEU A 515 16.90 20.84 -38.23
C LEU A 515 15.54 21.39 -37.77
N SER A 516 14.47 20.60 -37.89
CA SER A 516 13.15 20.96 -37.37
C SER A 516 13.17 21.13 -35.85
N ALA A 517 13.78 20.18 -35.12
CA ALA A 517 13.93 20.25 -33.67
C ALA A 517 14.65 21.53 -33.22
N MET A 518 15.77 21.88 -33.85
CA MET A 518 16.54 23.10 -33.55
C MET A 518 15.76 24.39 -33.84
N ASN A 519 14.85 24.37 -34.83
CA ASN A 519 14.03 25.53 -35.16
C ASN A 519 12.81 25.66 -34.24
N THR A 520 12.25 24.55 -33.79
CA THR A 520 11.07 24.53 -32.91
C THR A 520 11.42 24.88 -31.48
N TYR A 521 12.52 24.34 -30.93
CA TYR A 521 12.87 24.47 -29.51
C TYR A 521 14.09 25.38 -29.30
N THR A 522 13.94 26.65 -29.65
CA THR A 522 15.05 27.64 -29.63
C THR A 522 15.56 28.00 -28.23
N ASP A 523 14.87 27.56 -27.18
CA ASP A 523 15.17 27.79 -25.76
C ASP A 523 15.69 26.54 -25.04
N ASN A 524 15.75 25.36 -25.69
CA ASN A 524 16.18 24.12 -25.07
C ASN A 524 17.63 23.73 -25.46
N ALA A 525 18.58 24.10 -24.60
CA ALA A 525 20.00 23.84 -24.84
C ALA A 525 20.35 22.34 -25.01
N ASN A 526 19.62 21.42 -24.35
CA ASN A 526 19.88 19.99 -24.45
C ASN A 526 19.55 19.44 -25.84
N ILE A 527 18.42 19.87 -26.42
CA ILE A 527 18.07 19.53 -27.81
C ILE A 527 19.15 20.07 -28.76
N HIS A 528 19.57 21.33 -28.60
CA HIS A 528 20.60 21.91 -29.45
C HIS A 528 21.96 21.20 -29.33
N ARG A 529 22.37 20.79 -28.13
CA ARG A 529 23.59 20.00 -27.90
C ARG A 529 23.52 18.67 -28.62
N CYS A 530 22.44 17.93 -28.42
CA CYS A 530 22.22 16.64 -29.06
C CYS A 530 22.21 16.76 -30.60
N CYS A 531 21.46 17.71 -31.15
CA CYS A 531 21.40 17.95 -32.58
C CYS A 531 22.78 18.30 -33.18
N CYS A 532 23.57 19.14 -32.51
CA CYS A 532 24.92 19.46 -32.97
C CYS A 532 25.87 18.24 -32.93
N LYS A 533 25.74 17.36 -31.93
CA LYS A 533 26.46 16.07 -31.87
C LYS A 533 26.09 15.16 -33.04
N VAL A 534 24.80 14.99 -33.34
CA VAL A 534 24.32 14.22 -34.50
C VAL A 534 24.94 14.75 -35.79
N ILE A 535 24.87 16.07 -36.01
CA ILE A 535 25.42 16.72 -37.21
C ILE A 535 26.94 16.50 -37.29
N ALA A 536 27.67 16.58 -36.18
CA ALA A 536 29.11 16.34 -36.16
C ALA A 536 29.45 14.91 -36.59
N VAL A 537 28.77 13.91 -36.02
CA VAL A 537 29.01 12.50 -36.31
C VAL A 537 28.71 12.18 -37.78
N VAL A 538 27.56 12.64 -38.29
CA VAL A 538 27.19 12.44 -39.70
C VAL A 538 28.21 13.11 -40.64
N THR A 539 28.74 14.28 -40.26
CA THR A 539 29.76 14.99 -41.04
C THR A 539 31.09 14.24 -41.11
N LEU A 540 31.48 13.55 -40.04
CA LEU A 540 32.74 12.80 -39.94
C LEU A 540 32.72 11.51 -40.77
N TYR A 541 31.63 10.74 -40.70
CA TYR A 541 31.61 9.36 -41.21
C TYR A 541 30.93 9.20 -42.56
N VAL A 542 29.99 10.08 -42.93
CA VAL A 542 29.29 9.92 -44.20
C VAL A 542 30.19 10.46 -45.31
N ASP A 543 30.74 9.55 -46.12
CA ASP A 543 31.36 9.85 -47.41
C ASP A 543 30.36 10.64 -48.26
N THR A 544 30.52 11.95 -48.21
CA THR A 544 29.46 12.90 -48.48
C THR A 544 29.25 13.00 -49.98
N LYS A 545 28.31 12.22 -50.51
CA LYS A 545 27.58 12.61 -51.71
C LYS A 545 26.81 13.90 -51.42
N LYS A 546 27.47 15.07 -51.53
CA LYS A 546 26.98 16.44 -51.83
C LYS A 546 25.62 16.97 -51.27
N ARG A 547 24.81 16.23 -50.51
CA ARG A 547 23.38 16.55 -50.29
C ARG A 547 22.96 16.86 -48.85
N LEU A 548 23.69 16.45 -47.81
CA LEU A 548 23.25 16.70 -46.41
C LEU A 548 23.88 17.91 -45.73
N ILE A 549 25.15 18.23 -46.00
CA ILE A 549 25.80 19.41 -45.45
C ILE A 549 25.49 20.58 -46.38
N THR A 550 24.55 21.42 -45.95
CA THR A 550 24.11 22.60 -46.68
C THR A 550 24.47 23.86 -45.92
N GLU A 551 24.40 25.02 -46.58
CA GLU A 551 24.49 26.32 -45.93
C GLU A 551 23.48 26.45 -44.77
N THR A 552 22.29 25.84 -44.93
CA THR A 552 21.26 25.77 -43.90
C THR A 552 21.76 25.05 -42.64
N THR A 553 22.42 23.90 -42.80
CA THR A 553 22.96 23.12 -41.67
C THR A 553 24.00 23.92 -40.89
N LEU A 554 24.91 24.61 -41.58
CA LEU A 554 25.91 25.46 -40.96
C LEU A 554 25.27 26.65 -40.22
N LYS A 555 24.28 27.30 -40.83
CA LYS A 555 23.52 28.40 -40.20
C LYS A 555 22.80 27.94 -38.93
N SER A 556 22.21 26.74 -38.92
CA SER A 556 21.55 26.20 -37.73
C SER A 556 22.53 25.95 -36.57
N VAL A 557 23.74 25.44 -36.86
CA VAL A 557 24.78 25.25 -35.83
C VAL A 557 25.25 26.59 -35.27
N LEU A 558 25.58 27.56 -36.13
CA LEU A 558 25.94 28.92 -35.72
C LEU A 558 24.82 29.58 -34.90
N LYS A 559 23.58 29.42 -35.34
CA LYS A 559 22.43 29.98 -34.62
C LYS A 559 22.27 29.38 -33.23
N SER A 560 22.54 28.08 -33.07
CA SER A 560 22.52 27.41 -31.76
C SER A 560 23.57 28.00 -30.82
N MET A 561 24.78 28.22 -31.33
CA MET A 561 25.85 28.84 -30.57
C MET A 561 25.51 30.28 -30.17
N GLU A 562 24.83 31.03 -31.03
CA GLU A 562 24.33 32.39 -30.72
C GLU A 562 23.20 32.39 -29.69
N LEU A 563 22.31 31.39 -29.72
CA LEU A 563 21.19 31.28 -28.78
C LEU A 563 21.68 30.97 -27.35
N PHE A 564 22.74 30.18 -27.22
CA PHE A 564 23.30 29.79 -25.90
C PHE A 564 24.79 30.14 -25.77
N PRO A 565 25.14 31.44 -25.73
CA PRO A 565 26.54 31.87 -25.72
C PRO A 565 27.30 31.50 -24.44
N MET A 566 26.57 31.19 -23.35
CA MET A 566 27.15 30.80 -22.06
C MET A 566 27.21 29.28 -21.86
N ASP A 567 26.63 28.48 -22.77
CA ASP A 567 26.69 27.01 -22.69
C ASP A 567 28.02 26.52 -23.30
N VAL A 568 29.03 26.40 -22.44
CA VAL A 568 30.39 26.01 -22.83
C VAL A 568 30.42 24.68 -23.60
N GLU A 569 29.61 23.70 -23.18
CA GLU A 569 29.56 22.40 -23.85
C GLU A 569 29.00 22.55 -25.27
N LEU A 570 27.91 23.30 -25.44
CA LEU A 570 27.36 23.57 -26.76
C LEU A 570 28.35 24.32 -27.65
N GLN A 571 29.09 25.30 -27.11
CA GLN A 571 30.10 26.04 -27.87
C GLN A 571 31.22 25.11 -28.36
N ILE A 572 31.69 24.19 -27.50
CA ILE A 572 32.72 23.21 -27.86
C ILE A 572 32.20 22.28 -28.97
N ILE A 573 31.01 21.71 -28.78
CA ILE A 573 30.39 20.82 -29.79
C ILE A 573 30.24 21.58 -31.11
N GLY A 574 29.67 22.79 -31.07
CA GLY A 574 29.45 23.62 -32.25
C GLY A 574 30.74 23.94 -33.01
N CYS A 575 31.82 24.35 -32.32
CA CYS A 575 33.12 24.57 -32.93
C CYS A 575 33.65 23.31 -33.61
N GLY A 576 33.55 22.15 -32.94
CA GLY A 576 33.93 20.85 -33.50
C GLY A 576 33.12 20.52 -34.76
N THR A 577 31.80 20.67 -34.70
CA THR A 577 30.89 20.45 -35.83
C THR A 577 31.26 21.33 -37.03
N ILE A 578 31.51 22.62 -36.81
CA ILE A 578 31.91 23.57 -37.85
C ILE A 578 33.26 23.17 -38.46
N SER A 579 34.25 22.81 -37.63
CA SER A 579 35.56 22.36 -38.10
C SER A 579 35.42 21.16 -39.04
N CYS A 580 34.65 20.14 -38.65
CA CYS A 580 34.39 18.97 -39.47
C CYS A 580 33.72 19.33 -40.82
N MET A 581 32.75 20.26 -40.79
CA MET A 581 32.08 20.72 -42.00
C MET A 581 33.05 21.44 -42.95
N VAL A 582 33.87 22.36 -42.42
CA VAL A 582 34.80 23.17 -43.21
C VAL A 582 35.89 22.29 -43.83
N GLU A 583 36.46 21.35 -43.08
CA GLU A 583 37.45 20.40 -43.62
C GLU A 583 36.88 19.61 -44.81
N LYS A 584 35.65 19.11 -44.70
CA LYS A 584 35.03 18.34 -45.77
C LYS A 584 34.65 19.20 -46.97
N ILE A 585 34.19 20.44 -46.76
CA ILE A 585 33.95 21.41 -47.84
C ILE A 585 35.28 21.74 -48.56
N ALA A 586 36.36 21.99 -47.82
CA ALA A 586 37.68 22.27 -48.37
C ALA A 586 38.27 21.09 -49.15
N GLN A 587 38.15 19.86 -48.63
CA GLN A 587 38.53 18.63 -49.34
C GLN A 587 37.73 18.45 -50.64
N ASN A 588 36.44 18.74 -50.62
CA ASN A 588 35.57 18.65 -51.80
C ASN A 588 35.92 19.70 -52.86
N ILE A 589 36.30 20.92 -52.45
CA ILE A 589 36.79 21.96 -53.36
C ILE A 589 38.15 21.55 -53.96
N MET A 590 39.08 21.00 -53.16
CA MET A 590 40.36 20.49 -53.66
C MET A 590 40.20 19.33 -54.64
N MET A 591 39.29 18.39 -54.40
CA MET A 591 39.04 17.24 -55.29
C MET A 591 38.38 17.65 -56.64
N MET A 592 37.74 18.81 -56.72
CA MET A 592 37.19 19.34 -57.97
C MET A 592 38.23 20.01 -58.87
N ILE A 593 39.44 20.23 -58.36
CA ILE A 593 40.53 20.90 -59.06
C ILE A 593 41.53 19.84 -59.53
N THR A 594 41.47 19.46 -60.80
CA THR A 594 42.47 18.57 -61.40
C THR A 594 43.55 19.39 -62.11
N TRP A 595 44.81 19.08 -61.82
CA TRP A 595 45.97 19.65 -62.52
C TRP A 595 46.16 18.93 -63.85
N ASN A 596 46.12 19.66 -64.98
CA ASN A 596 46.44 19.10 -66.29
C ASN A 596 47.87 19.47 -66.73
N PRO A 597 48.84 18.55 -66.72
CA PRO A 597 50.24 18.86 -66.98
C PRO A 597 50.53 19.32 -68.42
N GLY A 598 49.61 19.10 -69.38
CA GLY A 598 49.76 19.52 -70.77
C GLY A 598 49.43 20.99 -71.06
N GLN A 599 48.78 21.72 -70.13
CA GLN A 599 48.33 23.11 -70.35
C GLN A 599 48.75 24.11 -69.27
N GLY A 600 49.35 23.67 -68.16
CA GLY A 600 49.83 24.57 -67.10
C GLY A 600 48.72 25.35 -66.39
N SER A 601 47.50 24.81 -66.31
CA SER A 601 46.34 25.44 -65.67
C SER A 601 45.57 24.46 -64.76
N LEU A 602 44.96 25.01 -63.70
CA LEU A 602 44.03 24.32 -62.79
C LEU A 602 42.62 24.40 -63.38
N HIS A 603 41.94 23.27 -63.56
CA HIS A 603 40.55 23.24 -64.03
C HIS A 603 39.60 22.79 -62.91
N CYS A 604 38.55 23.58 -62.67
CA CYS A 604 37.41 23.20 -61.85
C CYS A 604 36.41 22.42 -62.72
N LEU A 605 35.99 21.22 -62.29
CA LEU A 605 35.12 20.31 -63.07
C LEU A 605 33.72 20.87 -63.40
N ASN A 606 33.29 21.96 -62.77
CA ASN A 606 32.11 22.72 -63.18
C ASN A 606 32.54 24.16 -63.47
N GLY A 607 32.40 24.59 -64.72
CA GLY A 607 32.97 25.81 -65.30
C GLY A 607 32.45 27.16 -64.78
N ASN A 608 32.16 27.30 -63.49
CA ASN A 608 31.91 28.58 -62.85
C ASN A 608 33.02 28.87 -61.83
N LEU A 609 33.87 29.85 -62.16
CA LEU A 609 34.69 30.55 -61.19
C LEU A 609 33.77 31.24 -60.17
N ILE A 610 33.73 30.73 -58.94
CA ILE A 610 33.11 31.44 -57.83
C ILE A 610 34.24 32.13 -57.06
N LYS A 611 34.08 33.44 -56.88
CA LYS A 611 34.95 34.34 -56.11
C LYS A 611 34.82 34.08 -54.61
#